data_AF-A0A382KA79-F1
#
_entry.id   AF-A0A382KA79-F1
#
_cell.length_a   1.000
_cell.length_b   1.000
_cell.length_c   1.000
_cell.angle_alpha   90.00
_cell.angle_beta   90.00
_cell.angle_gamma   90.00
#
_symmetry.space_group_name_H-M   'P 1'
#
loop_
_entity.id
_entity.type
_entity.pdbx_description
1 polymer ?
#
loop_
_entity_poly.entity_id
_entity_poly.type
_entity_poly.pdbx_seq_one_letter_code
_entity_poly.pdbx_strand_id
1 'polypeptide(L)' 'MTFSQSELAEMLKNPASYAIPPKSIKLRETDSSYLFEGDDWLYKIKK' A
#
# COMPACT_ATOMS: atom_id res chain seq x y z
N MET A 1 0.26 -0.51 18.75
CA MET A 1 -0.85 -0.76 17.80
C MET A 1 -0.28 -1.58 16.66
N THR A 2 -0.62 -2.86 16.57
CA THR A 2 -0.30 -3.71 15.42
C THR A 2 -1.47 -3.63 14.45
N PHE A 3 -1.29 -2.92 13.34
CA PHE A 3 -2.28 -2.88 12.27
C PHE A 3 -2.38 -4.26 11.63
N SER A 4 -3.60 -4.73 11.40
CA SER A 4 -3.80 -5.95 10.62
C SER A 4 -3.38 -5.73 9.18
N GLN A 5 -2.92 -6.78 8.51
CA GLN A 5 -2.49 -6.68 7.11
C GLN A 5 -3.58 -6.15 6.18
N SER A 6 -4.84 -6.48 6.47
CA SER A 6 -6.04 -5.97 5.80
C SER A 6 -6.17 -4.45 5.98
N GLU A 7 -5.99 -3.96 7.21
CA GLU A 7 -6.04 -2.52 7.51
C GLU A 7 -4.89 -1.78 6.84
N LEU A 8 -3.69 -2.35 6.83
CA LEU A 8 -2.56 -1.80 6.07
C LEU A 8 -2.89 -1.73 4.58
N ALA A 9 -3.49 -2.76 4.00
CA ALA A 9 -3.87 -2.73 2.59
C ALA A 9 -4.94 -1.67 2.28
N GLU A 10 -5.90 -1.43 3.19
CA GLU A 10 -6.90 -0.36 3.03
C GLU A 10 -6.31 1.04 3.25
N MET A 11 -5.40 1.21 4.20
CA MET A 11 -4.66 2.47 4.39
C MET A 11 -3.77 2.75 3.18
N LEU A 12 -3.07 1.75 2.65
CA LEU A 12 -2.17 1.91 1.51
C LEU A 12 -2.92 2.21 0.20
N LYS A 13 -4.23 1.93 0.11
CA LYS A 13 -5.09 2.43 -0.99
C LYS A 13 -5.36 3.93 -0.88
N ASN A 14 -5.26 4.50 0.32
CA ASN A 14 -5.52 5.91 0.58
C ASN A 14 -4.21 6.70 0.50
N PRO A 15 -4.03 7.60 -0.50
CA PRO A 15 -2.84 8.44 -0.59
C PRO A 15 -2.63 9.33 0.65
N ALA A 16 -3.71 9.68 1.36
CA ALA A 16 -3.66 10.45 2.59
C ALA A 16 -3.07 9.69 3.80
N SER A 17 -2.97 8.36 3.72
CA SER A 17 -2.35 7.55 4.78
C SER A 17 -0.83 7.53 4.73
N TYR A 18 -0.24 8.10 3.68
CA TYR A 18 1.21 8.19 3.53
C TYR A 18 1.73 9.52 4.05
N ALA A 19 2.91 9.48 4.67
CA ALA A 19 3.60 10.68 5.12
C ALA A 19 3.86 11.66 3.97
N ILE A 20 4.05 11.13 2.75
CA ILE A 20 4.12 11.89 1.51
C ILE A 20 3.01 11.35 0.60
N PRO A 21 1.91 12.10 0.40
CA PRO A 21 0.80 11.63 -0.41
C PRO A 21 1.27 11.51 -1.87
N PRO A 22 1.24 10.31 -2.45
CA PRO A 22 1.57 10.12 -3.85
C PRO A 22 0.43 10.68 -4.71
N LYS A 23 0.73 11.11 -5.93
CA LYS A 23 -0.29 11.54 -6.90
C LYS A 23 -1.06 10.36 -7.45
N SER A 24 -0.42 9.20 -7.57
CA SER A 24 -1.04 7.97 -8.06
C SER A 24 -0.57 6.78 -7.24
N ILE A 25 -1.52 6.00 -6.72
CA ILE A 25 -1.24 4.69 -6.12
C ILE A 25 -1.80 3.63 -7.05
N LYS A 26 -0.91 2.74 -7.50
CA LYS A 26 -1.28 1.50 -8.17
C LYS A 26 -1.16 0.34 -7.20
N LEU A 27 -2.30 -0.25 -6.85
CA LEU A 27 -2.32 -1.53 -6.18
C LEU A 27 -2.17 -2.65 -7.22
N ARG A 28 -1.19 -3.52 -7.01
CA ARG A 28 -0.99 -4.74 -7.78
C ARG A 28 -1.07 -5.93 -6.84
N GLU A 29 -2.13 -6.70 -6.97
CA GLU A 29 -2.29 -7.94 -6.23
C GLU A 29 -1.54 -9.07 -6.94
N THR A 30 -0.70 -9.76 -6.20
CA THR A 30 -0.03 -10.99 -6.60
C THR A 30 -0.50 -12.14 -5.72
N ASP A 31 -0.28 -13.36 -6.19
CA ASP A 31 -0.74 -14.60 -5.53
C ASP A 31 -0.35 -14.65 -4.05
N SER A 32 0.87 -14.18 -3.73
CA SER A 32 1.46 -14.23 -2.39
C SER A 32 1.75 -12.85 -1.77
N SER A 33 1.38 -11.74 -2.41
CA SER A 33 1.75 -10.39 -1.94
C SER A 33 0.87 -9.29 -2.55
N TYR A 34 0.73 -8.17 -1.85
CA TYR A 34 0.20 -6.90 -2.36
C TYR A 34 1.38 -5.94 -2.65
N LEU A 35 1.49 -5.46 -3.88
CA LEU A 35 2.39 -4.38 -4.27
C LEU A 35 1.59 -3.07 -4.33
N PHE A 36 2.12 -2.01 -3.72
CA PHE A 36 1.60 -0.66 -3.79
C PHE A 36 2.68 0.22 -4.39
N GLU A 37 2.45 0.64 -5.63
CA GLU A 37 3.36 1.46 -6.41
C GLU A 37 2.84 2.91 -6.35
N GLY A 38 3.53 3.76 -5.58
CA GLY A 38 3.40 5.21 -5.59
C GLY A 38 4.44 5.84 -6.53
N ASP A 39 4.23 7.10 -6.92
CA ASP A 39 5.06 7.82 -7.91
C ASP A 39 6.58 7.55 -7.82
N ASP A 40 7.14 7.56 -6.60
CA ASP A 40 8.59 7.39 -6.36
C ASP A 40 8.92 6.19 -5.43
N TRP A 41 7.91 5.40 -5.04
CA TRP A 41 8.09 4.37 -4.02
C TRP A 41 7.21 3.14 -4.22
N LEU A 42 7.75 1.98 -3.84
CA LEU A 42 7.08 0.70 -3.95
C LEU A 42 7.02 0.03 -2.58
N TYR A 43 5.82 -0.13 -2.00
CA TYR A 43 5.61 -0.98 -0.84
C TYR A 43 5.18 -2.37 -1.26
N LYS A 44 5.79 -3.38 -0.63
CA LYS A 44 5.36 -4.77 -0.76
C LYS A 44 4.89 -5.29 0.59
N ILE A 45 3.63 -5.68 0.65
CA ILE A 45 3.06 -6.46 1.75
C ILE A 45 3.00 -7.92 1.31
N LYS A 46 3.55 -8.82 2.12
CA LYS A 46 3.32 -10.27 1.91
C LYS A 46 1.92 -10.64 2.38
N LYS A 47 1.27 -11.55 1.65
CA LYS A 47 0.00 -12.13 2.08
C LYS A 47 0.18 -12.97 3.34
#